data_AF-A0A6J8ADB0-F1
#
_entry.id   AF-A0A6J8ADB0-F1
#
_cell.length_a   1.000
_cell.length_b   1.000
_cell.length_c   1.000
_cell.angle_alpha   90.00
_cell.angle_beta   90.00
_cell.angle_gamma   90.00
#
_symmetry.space_group_name_H-M   'P 1'
#
loop_
_entity.id
_entity.type
_entity.pdbx_description
1 polymer ?
#
loop_
_entity_poly.entity_id
_entity_poly.type
_entity_poly.pdbx_seq_one_letter_code
_entity_poly.pdbx_strand_id
1 'polypeptide(L)'
;MNVNSLRHKTDLIYTELGNCDVIGVTETKLDYKTQSSLINIITLIEINFSTTREKAYSKTVYYDFDSGDYASATRHLQDIDWNSHFQNYNDINELYHILNSKVYHVMDKYIPKKVVLVRPRDKPWISADIKRKIRKRNRAHKKATPRNLESDWIKYRQLRNEVVDAVRQAKRQYLIQLHNSLVDKLVPPGKWWQIAKNTTTSSPIKLNGEILVHSIEKATAFNEVFCFVSTFDTEPDLPQVPQLTSRELSDILVSEQYVIDHFQILNIDKLAGPDKLPPKFLTAIFPSLVIFNYVVK
;
A
#
# COMPACT_ATOMS: atom_id res chain seq x y z
N MET A 1 24.13 3.29 -32.64
CA MET A 1 24.80 2.69 -31.47
C MET A 1 23.79 1.79 -30.77
N ASN A 2 24.05 0.49 -30.67
CA ASN A 2 23.10 -0.50 -30.16
C ASN A 2 23.03 -0.38 -28.63
N VAL A 3 21.91 0.10 -28.09
CA VAL A 3 21.69 0.36 -26.64
C VAL A 3 21.95 -0.88 -25.77
N ASN A 4 21.90 -2.07 -26.36
CA ASN A 4 22.20 -3.33 -25.68
C ASN A 4 23.67 -3.53 -25.29
N SER A 5 24.63 -2.77 -25.86
CA SER A 5 26.05 -2.94 -25.52
C SER A 5 26.48 -2.23 -24.22
N LEU A 6 25.60 -1.42 -23.61
CA LEU A 6 25.89 -0.64 -22.39
C LEU A 6 25.47 -1.34 -21.09
N ARG A 7 24.75 -2.48 -21.17
CA ARG A 7 24.20 -3.18 -20.00
C ARG A 7 25.23 -3.77 -19.04
N HIS A 8 26.46 -4.03 -19.49
CA HIS A 8 27.49 -4.68 -18.67
C HIS A 8 28.49 -3.71 -18.02
N LYS A 9 28.38 -2.39 -18.27
CA LYS A 9 29.34 -1.39 -17.77
C LYS A 9 28.72 -0.29 -16.90
N THR A 10 27.40 -0.30 -16.71
CA THR A 10 26.68 0.67 -15.89
C THR A 10 26.43 0.11 -14.49
N ASP A 11 27.52 -0.12 -13.76
CA ASP A 11 27.45 -0.12 -12.30
C ASP A 11 27.19 1.33 -11.86
N LEU A 12 25.92 1.71 -11.87
CA LEU A 12 25.43 3.00 -11.42
C LEU A 12 25.88 3.23 -9.97
N ILE A 13 26.83 4.17 -9.81
CA ILE A 13 27.16 4.81 -8.54
C ILE A 13 25.93 5.59 -8.08
N TYR A 14 24.97 4.88 -7.48
CA TYR A 14 23.80 5.45 -6.82
C TYR A 14 24.17 5.95 -5.43
N THR A 15 25.08 6.92 -5.35
CA THR A 15 25.33 7.64 -4.11
C THR A 15 25.55 9.13 -4.38
N GLU A 16 24.57 9.91 -3.92
CA GLU A 16 24.70 11.34 -3.60
C GLU A 16 24.83 12.33 -4.78
N LEU A 17 23.75 12.55 -5.53
CA LEU A 17 23.58 13.81 -6.27
C LEU A 17 22.26 14.47 -5.85
N GLY A 18 22.41 15.53 -5.05
CA GLY A 18 21.32 16.44 -4.73
C GLY A 18 21.35 17.59 -5.74
N ASN A 19 20.22 17.76 -6.44
CA ASN A 19 19.89 18.87 -7.33
C ASN A 19 20.83 19.06 -8.54
N CYS A 20 20.28 18.81 -9.73
CA CYS A 20 20.88 18.80 -11.08
C CYS A 20 21.53 17.46 -11.44
N ASP A 21 20.79 16.67 -12.22
CA ASP A 21 21.21 15.36 -12.72
C ASP A 21 22.07 15.57 -13.99
N VAL A 22 23.40 15.47 -13.85
CA VAL A 22 24.33 15.27 -14.98
C VAL A 22 24.99 13.90 -14.77
N ILE A 23 24.68 12.94 -15.65
CA ILE A 23 25.36 11.64 -15.70
C ILE A 23 26.40 11.71 -16.82
N GLY A 24 27.65 12.01 -16.47
CA GLY A 24 28.76 11.88 -17.41
C GLY A 24 29.18 10.41 -17.51
N VAL A 25 28.96 9.78 -18.67
CA VAL A 25 29.54 8.45 -18.96
C VAL A 25 30.83 8.68 -19.74
N THR A 26 31.98 8.28 -19.17
CA THR A 26 33.27 8.30 -19.88
C THR A 26 33.53 6.95 -20.50
N GLU A 27 33.70 6.88 -21.83
CA GLU A 27 34.26 5.70 -22.50
C GLU A 27 35.67 6.03 -23.01
N THR A 28 36.69 5.33 -22.52
CA THR A 28 38.04 5.37 -23.09
C THR A 28 38.13 4.36 -24.23
N LYS A 29 38.32 4.82 -25.47
CA LYS A 29 38.73 3.95 -26.59
C LYS A 29 40.25 3.96 -26.72
N LEU A 30 40.85 2.77 -26.72
CA LEU A 30 42.20 2.53 -27.22
C LEU A 30 42.12 2.41 -28.74
N ASP A 31 42.74 3.33 -29.47
CA ASP A 31 42.86 3.22 -30.92
C ASP A 31 44.20 2.53 -31.25
N TYR A 32 44.14 1.32 -31.81
CA TYR A 32 45.31 0.55 -32.20
C TYR A 32 45.70 0.88 -33.63
N LYS A 33 45.95 2.15 -33.94
CA LYS A 33 46.48 2.55 -35.26
C LYS A 33 47.08 3.95 -35.21
N THR A 34 48.16 4.11 -34.45
CA THR A 34 49.36 4.91 -34.80
C THR A 34 50.26 5.00 -33.57
N GLN A 35 51.53 4.64 -33.72
CA GLN A 35 52.56 5.02 -32.76
C GLN A 35 52.63 6.55 -32.75
N SER A 36 52.55 7.13 -31.55
CA SER A 36 52.72 8.54 -31.19
C SER A 36 51.42 9.34 -31.03
N SER A 37 51.18 9.77 -29.78
CA SER A 37 50.12 10.63 -29.23
C SER A 37 48.75 9.99 -28.91
N LEU A 38 48.50 9.76 -27.61
CA LEU A 38 47.20 9.42 -27.04
C LEU A 38 46.29 10.66 -27.09
N ILE A 39 45.34 10.71 -28.02
CA ILE A 39 44.29 11.74 -28.04
C ILE A 39 43.10 11.21 -27.25
N ASN A 40 42.88 11.76 -26.05
CA ASN A 40 41.67 11.51 -25.27
C ASN A 40 40.50 12.30 -25.90
N ILE A 41 39.68 11.64 -26.73
CA ILE A 41 38.42 12.20 -27.18
C ILE A 41 37.38 11.97 -26.09
N ILE A 42 37.00 13.04 -25.38
CA ILE A 42 35.90 13.02 -24.41
C ILE A 42 34.61 13.29 -25.18
N THR A 43 33.81 12.26 -25.42
CA THR A 43 32.44 12.41 -25.91
C THR A 43 31.51 12.63 -24.73
N LEU A 44 31.02 13.85 -24.55
CA LEU A 44 29.97 14.16 -23.58
C LEU A 44 28.61 13.82 -24.21
N ILE A 45 27.89 12.85 -23.64
CA ILE A 45 26.50 12.56 -24.02
C ILE A 45 25.62 13.10 -22.90
N GLU A 46 24.83 14.12 -23.22
CA GLU A 46 23.84 14.69 -22.32
C GLU A 46 22.50 14.01 -22.58
N ILE A 47 22.03 13.19 -21.63
CA ILE A 47 20.73 12.53 -21.74
C ILE A 47 19.76 13.22 -20.78
N ASN A 48 18.87 14.02 -21.34
CA ASN A 48 17.83 14.72 -20.60
C ASN A 48 16.61 13.82 -20.42
N PHE A 49 16.35 13.37 -19.20
CA PHE A 49 15.10 12.68 -18.85
C PHE A 49 14.23 13.58 -17.98
N SER A 50 12.97 13.76 -18.39
CA SER A 50 11.95 14.38 -17.53
C SER A 50 11.37 13.30 -16.60
N THR A 51 11.74 13.34 -15.32
CA THR A 51 11.12 12.48 -14.31
C THR A 51 10.05 13.27 -13.56
N THR A 52 8.80 12.78 -13.60
CA THR A 52 7.73 13.35 -12.80
C THR A 52 7.94 12.96 -11.34
N ARG A 53 8.08 13.98 -10.51
CA ARG A 53 8.40 13.83 -9.10
C ARG A 53 7.10 13.79 -8.28
N GLU A 54 6.68 12.59 -7.83
CA GLU A 54 5.58 12.45 -6.88
C GLU A 54 5.79 13.32 -5.62
N LYS A 55 4.84 14.21 -5.35
CA LYS A 55 4.88 15.10 -4.18
C LYS A 55 4.39 14.36 -2.94
N ALA A 56 4.82 14.81 -1.77
CA ALA A 56 4.23 14.33 -0.53
C ALA A 56 2.76 14.77 -0.46
N TYR A 57 1.89 13.88 0.00
CA TYR A 57 0.45 14.15 0.11
C TYR A 57 -0.10 13.58 1.41
N SER A 58 -1.13 14.25 1.94
CA SER A 58 -1.88 13.74 3.08
C SER A 58 -2.85 12.67 2.59
N LYS A 59 -2.80 11.49 3.21
CA LYS A 59 -3.75 10.41 2.97
C LYS A 59 -4.46 10.11 4.27
N THR A 60 -5.79 10.21 4.27
CA THR A 60 -6.60 9.60 5.32
C THR A 60 -6.50 8.09 5.14
N VAL A 61 -5.96 7.40 6.14
CA VAL A 61 -5.59 5.98 5.96
C VAL A 61 -6.62 5.05 6.56
N TYR A 62 -7.09 5.34 7.77
CA TYR A 62 -8.03 4.48 8.49
C TYR A 62 -8.75 5.23 9.62
N TYR A 63 -9.89 4.68 10.02
CA TYR A 63 -10.60 5.04 11.25
C TYR A 63 -9.84 4.51 12.47
N ASP A 64 -9.63 5.37 13.45
CA ASP A 64 -8.98 5.02 14.71
C ASP A 64 -10.00 4.50 15.72
N PHE A 65 -10.39 3.25 15.54
CA PHE A 65 -11.38 2.57 16.38
C PHE A 65 -10.98 2.45 17.85
N ASP A 66 -9.70 2.62 18.21
CA ASP A 66 -9.27 2.61 19.61
C ASP A 66 -9.57 3.93 20.33
N SER A 67 -9.69 5.03 19.58
CA SER A 67 -9.96 6.37 20.12
C SER A 67 -11.40 6.85 19.85
N GLY A 68 -12.29 5.94 19.45
CA GLY A 68 -13.67 6.26 19.10
C GLY A 68 -14.57 6.50 20.30
N ASP A 69 -15.51 7.45 20.19
CA ASP A 69 -16.55 7.68 21.19
C ASP A 69 -17.76 6.77 20.94
N TYR A 70 -17.63 5.51 21.35
CA TYR A 70 -18.70 4.52 21.20
C TYR A 70 -19.93 4.82 22.05
N ALA A 71 -19.79 5.53 23.18
CA ALA A 71 -20.92 5.87 24.03
C ALA A 71 -21.85 6.88 23.33
N SER A 72 -21.27 7.92 22.72
CA SER A 72 -22.04 8.88 21.93
C SER A 72 -22.56 8.27 20.62
N ALA A 73 -21.78 7.38 19.98
CA ALA A 73 -22.23 6.65 18.80
C ALA A 73 -23.47 5.78 19.09
N THR A 74 -23.42 5.01 20.18
CA THR A 74 -24.51 4.16 20.69
C THR A 74 -25.76 5.00 20.98
N ARG A 75 -25.62 6.09 21.74
CA ARG A 75 -26.74 6.99 22.05
C ARG A 75 -27.36 7.58 20.80
N HIS A 76 -26.55 8.05 19.84
CA HIS A 76 -27.06 8.60 18.59
C HIS A 76 -27.86 7.57 17.78
N LEU A 77 -27.45 6.29 17.78
CA LEU A 77 -28.20 5.23 17.11
C LEU A 77 -29.53 4.91 17.81
N GLN A 78 -29.57 4.99 19.14
CA GLN A 78 -30.79 4.81 19.94
C GLN A 78 -31.78 5.97 19.77
N ASP A 79 -31.29 7.19 19.53
CA ASP A 79 -32.11 8.39 19.34
C ASP A 79 -32.75 8.47 17.93
N ILE A 80 -32.32 7.65 16.97
CA ILE A 80 -32.91 7.62 15.64
C ILE A 80 -34.28 6.93 15.70
N ASP A 81 -35.30 7.57 15.13
CA ASP A 81 -36.61 6.96 14.94
C ASP A 81 -36.60 6.02 13.73
N TRP A 82 -36.24 4.76 13.98
CA TRP A 82 -36.15 3.73 12.95
C TRP A 82 -37.51 3.33 12.39
N ASN A 83 -38.57 3.46 13.17
CA ASN A 83 -39.92 3.11 12.73
C ASN A 83 -40.36 4.01 11.59
N SER A 84 -40.17 5.33 11.69
CA SER A 84 -40.50 6.22 10.57
C SER A 84 -39.59 6.02 9.35
N HIS A 85 -38.35 5.59 9.57
CA HIS A 85 -37.41 5.29 8.48
C HIS A 85 -37.67 3.96 7.76
N PHE A 86 -38.35 3.00 8.40
CA PHE A 86 -38.65 1.69 7.82
C PHE A 86 -40.12 1.52 7.43
N GLN A 87 -41.01 2.39 7.90
CA GLN A 87 -42.41 2.42 7.45
C GLN A 87 -42.49 2.77 5.95
N ASN A 88 -43.31 2.01 5.23
CA ASN A 88 -43.66 2.17 3.80
C ASN A 88 -42.65 1.69 2.76
N TYR A 89 -41.59 0.98 3.14
CA TYR A 89 -40.67 0.38 2.18
C TYR A 89 -41.00 -1.10 1.95
N ASN A 90 -41.32 -1.44 0.70
CA ASN A 90 -41.50 -2.83 0.25
C ASN A 90 -40.20 -3.42 -0.34
N ASP A 91 -39.14 -2.61 -0.51
CA ASP A 91 -37.84 -3.05 -1.03
C ASP A 91 -36.81 -3.17 0.11
N ILE A 92 -36.32 -4.39 0.28
CA ILE A 92 -35.27 -4.73 1.25
C ILE A 92 -33.95 -4.02 0.97
N ASN A 93 -33.64 -3.72 -0.30
CA ASN A 93 -32.40 -3.04 -0.68
C ASN A 93 -32.43 -1.59 -0.20
N GLU A 94 -33.56 -0.90 -0.32
CA GLU A 94 -33.70 0.47 0.18
C GLU A 94 -33.60 0.53 1.70
N LEU A 95 -34.24 -0.42 2.41
CA LEU A 95 -34.12 -0.56 3.87
C LEU A 95 -32.66 -0.74 4.30
N TYR A 96 -31.93 -1.63 3.61
CA TYR A 96 -30.50 -1.85 3.85
C TYR A 96 -29.67 -0.59 3.58
N HIS A 97 -29.94 0.13 2.50
CA HIS A 97 -29.23 1.38 2.18
C HIS A 97 -29.46 2.45 3.25
N ILE A 98 -30.69 2.60 3.76
CA ILE A 98 -31.01 3.53 4.84
C ILE A 98 -30.23 3.14 6.11
N LEU A 99 -30.34 1.87 6.53
CA LEU A 99 -29.62 1.35 7.69
C LEU A 99 -28.11 1.60 7.58
N ASN A 100 -27.51 1.16 6.47
CA ASN A 100 -26.08 1.29 6.24
C ASN A 100 -25.64 2.77 6.21
N SER A 101 -26.42 3.65 5.58
CA SER A 101 -26.10 5.08 5.51
C SER A 101 -26.10 5.75 6.89
N LYS A 102 -27.07 5.42 7.76
CA LYS A 102 -27.17 5.96 9.12
C LYS A 102 -26.03 5.45 10.00
N VAL A 103 -25.78 4.14 9.96
CA VAL A 103 -24.68 3.51 10.71
C VAL A 103 -23.33 4.07 10.27
N TYR A 104 -23.12 4.21 8.96
CA TYR A 104 -21.91 4.83 8.42
C TYR A 104 -21.75 6.29 8.85
N HIS A 105 -22.83 7.08 8.84
CA HIS A 105 -22.80 8.47 9.30
C HIS A 105 -22.41 8.59 10.78
N VAL A 106 -22.95 7.71 11.63
CA VAL A 106 -22.58 7.65 13.05
C VAL A 106 -21.10 7.29 13.20
N MET A 107 -20.62 6.29 12.46
CA MET A 107 -19.20 5.93 12.45
C MET A 107 -18.32 7.12 12.04
N ASP A 108 -18.69 7.80 10.95
CA ASP A 108 -17.93 8.94 10.40
C ASP A 108 -17.82 10.10 11.38
N LYS A 109 -18.87 10.32 12.18
CA LYS A 109 -18.97 11.40 13.15
C LYS A 109 -18.20 11.14 14.45
N TYR A 110 -18.28 9.92 14.98
CA TYR A 110 -17.76 9.61 16.33
C TYR A 110 -16.44 8.84 16.35
N ILE A 111 -16.01 8.30 15.20
CA ILE A 111 -14.73 7.62 15.09
C ILE A 111 -13.70 8.53 14.41
N PRO A 112 -12.65 8.97 15.11
CA PRO A 112 -11.66 9.85 14.52
C PRO A 112 -10.90 9.17 13.38
N LYS A 113 -10.54 9.93 12.35
CA LYS A 113 -9.75 9.44 11.22
C LYS A 113 -8.28 9.81 11.38
N LYS A 114 -7.39 8.84 11.15
CA LYS A 114 -5.95 9.09 11.12
C LYS A 114 -5.50 9.51 9.72
N VAL A 115 -4.91 10.70 9.64
CA VAL A 115 -4.27 11.23 8.45
C VAL A 115 -2.77 11.03 8.57
N VAL A 116 -2.16 10.39 7.57
CA VAL A 116 -0.71 10.27 7.49
C VAL A 116 -0.18 11.06 6.30
N LEU A 117 0.99 11.66 6.49
CA LEU A 117 1.72 12.29 5.40
C LEU A 117 2.53 11.23 4.65
N VAL A 118 2.03 10.82 3.49
CA VAL A 118 2.69 9.87 2.60
C VAL A 118 3.81 10.57 1.85
N ARG A 119 4.99 9.97 1.87
CA ARG A 119 6.19 10.45 1.18
C ARG A 119 6.73 9.33 0.30
N PRO A 120 6.29 9.23 -0.96
CA PRO A 120 6.59 8.08 -1.82
C PRO A 120 8.09 7.78 -2.02
N ARG A 121 8.94 8.80 -1.89
CA ARG A 121 10.40 8.65 -2.04
C ARG A 121 11.14 8.18 -0.79
N ASP A 122 10.48 8.21 0.36
CA ASP A 122 11.15 7.82 1.59
C ASP A 122 11.42 6.32 1.56
N LYS A 123 12.69 5.95 1.68
CA LYS A 123 13.06 4.55 1.82
C LYS A 123 12.63 4.06 3.21
N PRO A 124 12.21 2.79 3.37
CA PRO A 124 11.69 2.28 4.64
C PRO A 124 12.63 2.46 5.84
N TRP A 125 13.95 2.45 5.61
CA TRP A 125 14.96 2.64 6.64
C TRP A 125 15.30 4.11 6.95
N ILE A 126 14.65 5.09 6.33
CA ILE A 126 14.92 6.52 6.54
C ILE A 126 13.94 7.10 7.56
N SER A 127 14.37 7.10 8.82
CA SER A 127 13.60 7.66 9.93
C SER A 127 13.61 9.19 9.97
N ALA A 128 12.73 9.77 10.79
CA ALA A 128 12.71 11.22 11.04
C ALA A 128 14.04 11.74 11.61
N ASP A 129 14.73 10.94 12.43
CA ASP A 129 16.04 11.30 12.99
C ASP A 129 17.14 11.33 11.91
N ILE A 130 17.18 10.33 11.03
CA ILE A 130 18.13 10.31 9.90
C ILE A 130 17.90 11.53 9.01
N LYS A 131 16.64 11.89 8.72
CA LYS A 131 16.33 13.13 7.98
C LYS A 131 16.80 14.38 8.72
N ARG A 132 16.72 14.41 10.04
CA ARG A 132 17.25 15.52 10.85
C ARG A 132 18.78 15.61 10.71
N LYS A 133 19.51 14.49 10.76
CA LYS A 133 20.96 14.43 10.49
C LYS A 133 21.29 14.89 9.07
N ILE A 134 20.56 14.43 8.05
CA ILE A 134 20.70 14.87 6.65
C ILE A 134 20.54 16.39 6.53
N ARG A 135 19.50 16.97 7.16
CA ARG A 135 19.30 18.43 7.16
C ARG A 135 20.44 19.17 7.82
N LYS A 136 20.99 18.67 8.95
CA LYS A 136 22.16 19.26 9.62
C LYS A 136 23.38 19.25 8.72
N ARG A 137 23.69 18.11 8.09
CA ARG A 137 24.77 17.98 7.09
C ARG A 137 24.60 18.97 5.93
N ASN A 138 23.40 19.05 5.35
CA ASN A 138 23.15 19.96 4.22
C ASN A 138 23.31 21.44 4.61
N ARG A 139 22.90 21.81 5.83
CA ARG A 139 23.13 23.17 6.37
C ARG A 139 24.63 23.45 6.55
N ALA A 140 25.40 22.47 7.03
CA ALA A 140 26.86 22.61 7.16
C ALA A 140 27.53 22.76 5.79
N HIS A 141 27.14 21.98 4.79
CA HIS A 141 27.62 22.12 3.41
C HIS A 141 27.35 23.52 2.87
N LYS A 142 26.08 23.98 2.95
CA LYS A 142 25.67 25.32 2.49
C LYS A 142 26.46 26.45 3.18
N LYS A 143 26.91 26.23 4.42
CA LYS A 143 27.75 27.19 5.16
C LYS A 143 29.22 27.14 4.70
N ALA A 144 29.75 25.94 4.47
CA ALA A 144 31.15 25.74 4.07
C ALA A 144 31.44 26.28 2.65
N THR A 145 30.50 26.11 1.71
CA THR A 145 30.68 26.51 0.30
C THR A 145 31.07 27.99 0.12
N PRO A 146 30.33 28.98 0.66
CA PRO A 146 30.69 30.40 0.47
C PRO A 146 31.85 30.87 1.35
N ARG A 147 32.05 30.27 2.54
CA ARG A 147 33.07 30.73 3.50
C ARG A 147 34.45 30.17 3.20
N ASN A 148 34.50 28.99 2.59
CA ASN A 148 35.71 28.25 2.26
C ASN A 148 36.73 28.12 3.43
N LEU A 149 36.21 28.01 4.66
CA LEU A 149 37.02 27.80 5.86
C LEU A 149 37.21 26.30 6.10
N GLU A 150 38.45 25.89 6.38
CA GLU A 150 38.79 24.49 6.65
C GLU A 150 37.98 23.92 7.84
N SER A 151 37.73 24.74 8.87
CA SER A 151 36.92 24.33 10.02
C SER A 151 35.46 24.00 9.67
N ASP A 152 34.86 24.71 8.71
CA ASP A 152 33.51 24.45 8.23
C ASP A 152 33.49 23.17 7.36
N TRP A 153 34.53 22.92 6.57
CA TRP A 153 34.70 21.68 5.80
C TRP A 153 34.94 20.45 6.69
N ILE A 154 35.75 20.57 7.75
CA ILE A 154 35.93 19.52 8.77
C ILE A 154 34.59 19.16 9.39
N LYS A 155 33.81 20.16 9.82
CA LYS A 155 32.48 19.95 10.40
C LYS A 155 31.51 19.30 9.42
N TYR A 156 31.53 19.71 8.14
CA TYR A 156 30.73 19.06 7.11
C TYR A 156 31.12 17.59 6.92
N ARG A 157 32.42 17.27 6.84
CA ARG A 157 32.91 15.88 6.69
C ARG A 157 32.49 15.00 7.86
N GLN A 158 32.59 15.49 9.09
CA GLN A 158 32.10 14.79 10.29
C GLN A 158 30.61 14.48 10.18
N LEU A 159 29.77 15.47 9.88
CA LEU A 159 28.32 15.29 9.72
C LEU A 159 27.96 14.41 8.52
N ARG A 160 28.76 14.41 7.45
CA ARG A 160 28.58 13.51 6.31
C ARG A 160 28.80 12.07 6.72
N ASN A 161 29.91 11.78 7.41
CA ASN A 161 30.22 10.43 7.89
C ASN A 161 29.15 9.93 8.86
N GLU A 162 28.74 10.76 9.83
CA GLU A 162 27.63 10.42 10.74
C GLU A 162 26.33 10.06 10.01
N VAL A 163 25.98 10.80 8.95
CA VAL A 163 24.79 10.51 8.14
C VAL A 163 24.96 9.20 7.37
N VAL A 164 26.13 8.99 6.75
CA VAL A 164 26.44 7.77 6.00
C VAL A 164 26.34 6.54 6.91
N ASP A 165 26.94 6.60 8.09
CA ASP A 165 26.93 5.50 9.05
C ASP A 165 25.53 5.23 9.61
N ALA A 166 24.78 6.29 9.96
CA ALA A 166 23.40 6.14 10.41
C ALA A 166 22.50 5.51 9.33
N VAL A 167 22.66 5.90 8.06
CA VAL A 167 21.90 5.31 6.94
C VAL A 167 22.30 3.85 6.71
N ARG A 168 23.59 3.52 6.77
CA ARG A 168 24.09 2.15 6.62
C ARG A 168 23.58 1.25 7.74
N GLN A 169 23.65 1.71 8.98
CA GLN A 169 23.16 0.98 10.14
C GLN A 169 21.65 0.74 10.05
N ALA A 170 20.87 1.78 9.75
CA ALA A 170 19.42 1.66 9.62
C ALA A 170 19.02 0.73 8.47
N LYS A 171 19.72 0.80 7.33
CA LYS A 171 19.49 -0.13 6.21
C LYS A 171 19.79 -1.57 6.62
N ARG A 172 20.91 -1.81 7.32
CA ARG A 172 21.27 -3.15 7.81
C ARG A 172 20.23 -3.69 8.80
N GLN A 173 19.84 -2.88 9.78
CA GLN A 173 18.82 -3.26 10.78
C GLN A 173 17.48 -3.58 10.12
N TYR A 174 17.05 -2.76 9.16
CA TYR A 174 15.84 -3.01 8.40
C TYR A 174 15.89 -4.35 7.66
N LEU A 175 17.00 -4.65 6.96
CA LEU A 175 17.14 -5.91 6.23
C LEU A 175 17.18 -7.13 7.17
N ILE A 176 17.82 -7.01 8.33
CA ILE A 176 17.82 -8.08 9.35
C ILE A 176 16.41 -8.32 9.88
N GLN A 177 15.68 -7.26 10.24
CA GLN A 177 14.29 -7.37 10.72
C GLN A 177 13.38 -8.00 9.66
N LEU A 178 13.57 -7.61 8.39
CA LEU A 178 12.84 -8.13 7.25
C LEU A 178 13.10 -9.63 7.06
N HIS A 179 14.38 -10.05 7.10
CA HIS A 179 14.77 -11.45 7.02
C HIS A 179 14.18 -12.27 8.17
N ASN A 180 14.32 -11.79 9.41
CA ASN A 180 13.78 -12.48 10.59
C ASN A 180 12.26 -12.65 10.47
N SER A 181 11.56 -11.63 9.96
CA SER A 181 10.10 -11.71 9.76
C SER A 181 9.69 -12.66 8.62
N LEU A 182 10.57 -12.94 7.66
CA LEU A 182 10.30 -13.88 6.56
C LEU A 182 10.50 -15.34 6.98
N VAL A 183 11.42 -15.59 7.92
CA VAL A 183 11.75 -16.94 8.41
C VAL A 183 10.89 -17.33 9.61
N ASP A 184 10.37 -16.34 10.34
CA ASP A 184 9.50 -16.56 11.50
C ASP A 184 8.12 -17.13 11.09
N LYS A 185 7.89 -18.39 11.49
CA LYS A 185 6.64 -19.13 11.23
C LYS A 185 5.44 -18.60 12.03
N LEU A 186 5.66 -17.76 13.04
CA LEU A 186 4.61 -17.15 13.85
C LEU A 186 4.03 -15.88 13.19
N VAL A 187 4.65 -15.37 12.13
CA VAL A 187 4.13 -14.20 11.41
C VAL A 187 2.83 -14.59 10.70
N PRO A 188 1.72 -13.86 10.92
CA PRO A 188 0.45 -14.15 10.27
C PRO A 188 0.59 -14.14 8.73
N PRO A 189 -0.04 -15.08 7.99
CA PRO A 189 0.14 -15.22 6.55
C PRO A 189 -0.04 -13.92 5.76
N GLY A 190 -1.05 -13.12 6.10
CA GLY A 190 -1.30 -11.83 5.44
C GLY A 190 -0.14 -10.83 5.61
N LYS A 191 0.42 -10.75 6.82
CA LYS A 191 1.58 -9.89 7.11
C LYS A 191 2.84 -10.42 6.41
N TRP A 192 3.00 -11.74 6.38
CA TRP A 192 4.09 -12.38 5.66
C TRP A 192 4.07 -12.05 4.16
N TRP A 193 2.91 -12.16 3.50
CA TRP A 193 2.76 -11.83 2.08
C TRP A 193 3.04 -10.34 1.78
N GLN A 194 2.64 -9.43 2.68
CA GLN A 194 3.00 -8.02 2.55
C GLN A 194 4.51 -7.79 2.59
N ILE A 195 5.20 -8.49 3.50
CA ILE A 195 6.67 -8.43 3.61
C ILE A 195 7.32 -9.00 2.34
N ALA A 196 6.88 -10.20 1.92
CA ALA A 196 7.41 -10.89 0.73
C ALA A 196 7.26 -10.04 -0.54
N LYS A 197 6.09 -9.42 -0.75
CA LYS A 197 5.82 -8.56 -1.91
C LYS A 197 6.73 -7.33 -1.97
N ASN A 198 7.16 -6.80 -0.83
CA ASN A 198 8.07 -5.66 -0.77
C ASN A 198 9.54 -6.05 -0.97
N THR A 199 9.86 -7.34 -0.87
CA THR A 199 11.20 -7.89 -1.14
C THR A 199 11.38 -8.43 -2.54
N THR A 200 10.30 -8.89 -3.17
CA THR A 200 10.36 -9.43 -4.53
C THR A 200 10.02 -8.36 -5.54
N THR A 201 10.89 -8.18 -6.54
CA THR A 201 10.49 -7.49 -7.75
C THR A 201 9.61 -8.44 -8.55
N SER A 202 8.49 -7.94 -9.11
CA SER A 202 7.68 -8.78 -9.99
C SER A 202 8.53 -9.19 -11.20
N SER A 203 8.89 -10.46 -11.31
CA SER A 203 9.67 -10.97 -12.44
C SER A 203 8.97 -10.63 -13.75
N PRO A 204 9.70 -10.29 -14.82
CA PRO A 204 9.13 -10.19 -16.14
C PRO A 204 8.46 -11.51 -16.54
N ILE A 205 7.31 -11.43 -17.20
CA ILE A 205 6.57 -12.61 -17.66
C ILE A 205 6.73 -12.67 -19.18
N LYS A 206 7.02 -13.86 -19.71
CA LYS A 206 7.04 -14.08 -21.15
C LYS A 206 5.68 -14.62 -21.59
N LEU A 207 4.99 -13.89 -22.44
CA LEU A 207 3.73 -14.32 -23.06
C LEU A 207 3.85 -14.12 -24.57
N ASN A 208 3.60 -15.17 -25.36
CA ASN A 208 3.61 -15.13 -26.82
C ASN A 208 4.89 -14.54 -27.46
N GLY A 209 6.03 -14.67 -26.79
CA GLY A 209 7.31 -14.13 -27.25
C GLY A 209 7.65 -12.73 -26.73
N GLU A 210 6.67 -11.99 -26.20
CA GLU A 210 6.86 -10.68 -25.59
C GLU A 210 7.21 -10.78 -24.10
N ILE A 211 8.02 -9.84 -23.62
CA ILE A 211 8.42 -9.76 -22.20
C ILE A 211 7.64 -8.62 -21.56
N LEU A 212 6.65 -8.99 -20.73
CA LEU A 212 5.83 -8.06 -19.98
C LEU A 212 6.54 -7.67 -18.69
N VAL A 213 6.79 -6.37 -18.51
CA VAL A 213 7.50 -5.84 -17.34
C VAL A 213 6.56 -5.07 -16.43
N HIS A 214 5.59 -4.33 -16.98
CA HIS A 214 4.70 -3.48 -16.22
C HIS A 214 3.57 -4.27 -15.54
N SER A 215 3.22 -3.90 -14.31
CA SER A 215 2.24 -4.63 -13.50
C SER A 215 0.85 -4.65 -14.12
N ILE A 216 0.46 -3.59 -14.83
CA ILE A 216 -0.84 -3.49 -15.49
C ILE A 216 -0.94 -4.45 -16.67
N GLU A 217 0.08 -4.50 -17.52
CA GLU A 217 0.17 -5.42 -18.66
C GLU A 217 0.13 -6.88 -18.19
N LYS A 218 0.85 -7.21 -17.12
CA LYS A 218 0.80 -8.55 -16.51
C LYS A 218 -0.60 -8.90 -16.01
N ALA A 219 -1.27 -7.96 -15.33
CA ALA A 219 -2.61 -8.19 -14.79
C ALA A 219 -3.63 -8.40 -15.92
N THR A 220 -3.57 -7.58 -16.97
CA THR A 220 -4.40 -7.74 -18.17
C THR A 220 -4.16 -9.08 -18.82
N ALA A 221 -2.91 -9.46 -19.06
CA ALA A 221 -2.56 -10.75 -19.64
C ALA A 221 -3.06 -11.95 -18.83
N PHE A 222 -2.95 -11.92 -17.50
CA PHE A 222 -3.51 -12.96 -16.65
C PHE A 222 -5.03 -13.01 -16.71
N ASN A 223 -5.68 -11.83 -16.72
CA ASN A 223 -7.13 -11.75 -16.81
C ASN A 223 -7.65 -12.29 -18.15
N GLU A 224 -6.97 -11.98 -19.25
CA GLU A 224 -7.31 -12.50 -20.58
C GLU A 224 -7.23 -14.04 -20.62
N VAL A 225 -6.14 -14.63 -20.09
CA VAL A 225 -6.02 -16.09 -19.99
C VAL A 225 -7.11 -16.68 -19.10
N PHE A 226 -7.40 -16.04 -17.97
CA PHE A 226 -8.45 -16.50 -17.06
C PHE A 226 -9.83 -16.45 -17.71
N CYS A 227 -10.17 -15.33 -18.37
CA CYS A 227 -11.42 -15.18 -19.11
C CYS A 227 -11.52 -16.22 -20.23
N PHE A 228 -10.45 -16.44 -21.00
CA PHE A 228 -10.41 -17.44 -22.07
C PHE A 228 -10.67 -18.86 -21.57
N VAL A 229 -10.11 -19.24 -20.41
CA VAL A 229 -10.34 -20.57 -19.83
C VAL A 229 -11.72 -20.66 -19.14
N SER A 230 -12.28 -19.53 -18.73
CA SER A 230 -13.58 -19.46 -18.05
C SER A 230 -14.76 -19.26 -19.01
N THR A 231 -14.51 -19.05 -20.29
CA THR A 231 -15.54 -19.00 -21.32
C THR A 231 -15.92 -20.40 -21.76
N PHE A 232 -17.20 -20.73 -21.62
CA PHE A 232 -17.79 -21.91 -22.23
C PHE A 232 -18.38 -21.50 -23.58
N ASP A 233 -18.05 -22.21 -24.66
CA ASP A 233 -18.60 -21.95 -26.01
C ASP A 233 -20.10 -22.25 -26.10
N THR A 234 -20.59 -23.14 -25.23
CA THR A 234 -21.99 -23.51 -25.06
C THR A 234 -22.29 -23.68 -23.58
N GLU A 235 -23.46 -23.24 -23.14
CA GLU A 235 -23.93 -23.49 -21.77
C GLU A 235 -23.96 -25.02 -21.58
N PRO A 236 -23.15 -25.57 -20.66
CA PRO A 236 -23.07 -27.02 -20.49
C PRO A 236 -24.40 -27.52 -19.95
N ASP A 237 -24.87 -28.67 -20.46
CA ASP A 237 -26.00 -29.36 -19.85
C ASP A 237 -25.68 -29.58 -18.37
N LEU A 238 -26.49 -28.99 -17.49
CA LEU A 238 -26.35 -29.20 -16.06
C LEU A 238 -26.50 -30.71 -15.79
N PRO A 239 -25.59 -31.32 -15.01
CA PRO A 239 -25.76 -32.72 -14.65
C PRO A 239 -27.12 -32.88 -13.97
N GLN A 240 -27.85 -33.95 -14.29
CA GLN A 240 -29.05 -34.28 -13.53
C GLN A 240 -28.63 -34.63 -12.10
N VAL A 241 -28.71 -33.64 -11.21
CA VAL A 241 -28.45 -33.84 -9.79
C VAL A 241 -29.69 -34.53 -9.22
N PRO A 242 -29.57 -35.78 -8.74
CA PRO A 242 -30.71 -36.45 -8.10
C PRO A 242 -31.11 -35.64 -6.87
N GLN A 243 -32.41 -35.48 -6.66
CA GLN A 243 -32.92 -34.81 -5.47
C GLN A 243 -32.49 -35.60 -4.21
N LEU A 244 -31.55 -35.05 -3.45
CA LEU A 244 -31.00 -35.71 -2.25
C LEU A 244 -31.95 -35.62 -1.05
N THR A 245 -32.91 -34.69 -1.06
CA THR A 245 -33.87 -34.50 0.02
C THR A 245 -35.18 -33.90 -0.47
N SER A 246 -36.29 -34.34 0.13
CA SER A 246 -37.62 -33.73 -0.03
C SER A 246 -37.87 -32.61 1.00
N ARG A 247 -36.89 -32.29 1.85
CA ARG A 247 -37.00 -31.20 2.82
C ARG A 247 -36.73 -29.88 2.11
N GLU A 248 -37.70 -28.99 2.17
CA GLU A 248 -37.58 -27.62 1.69
C GLU A 248 -37.41 -26.68 2.89
N LEU A 249 -36.58 -25.64 2.71
CA LEU A 249 -36.45 -24.58 3.70
C LEU A 249 -37.63 -23.62 3.51
N SER A 250 -38.73 -23.88 4.21
CA SER A 250 -39.95 -23.05 4.11
C SER A 250 -39.88 -21.79 4.95
N ASP A 251 -39.34 -21.91 6.18
CA ASP A 251 -39.41 -20.85 7.18
C ASP A 251 -38.02 -20.56 7.75
N ILE A 252 -37.49 -19.38 7.43
CA ILE A 252 -36.25 -18.86 8.03
C ILE A 252 -36.64 -17.99 9.22
N LEU A 253 -36.53 -18.55 10.42
CA LEU A 253 -36.77 -17.81 11.67
C LEU A 253 -35.48 -17.15 12.14
N VAL A 254 -35.42 -15.82 12.02
CA VAL A 254 -34.32 -15.01 12.57
C VAL A 254 -34.76 -14.45 13.91
N SER A 255 -34.28 -15.03 15.01
CA SER A 255 -34.55 -14.53 16.36
C SER A 255 -33.53 -13.46 16.77
N GLU A 256 -33.89 -12.63 17.75
CA GLU A 256 -32.97 -11.64 18.35
C GLU A 256 -31.70 -12.33 18.86
N GLN A 257 -31.85 -13.43 19.60
CA GLN A 257 -30.73 -14.21 20.11
C GLN A 257 -29.85 -14.76 18.98
N TYR A 258 -30.44 -15.23 17.88
CA TYR A 258 -29.69 -15.69 16.71
C TYR A 258 -28.79 -14.56 16.16
N VAL A 259 -29.32 -13.34 16.06
CA VAL A 259 -28.52 -12.18 15.64
C VAL A 259 -27.42 -11.90 16.66
N ILE A 260 -27.74 -11.87 17.96
CA ILE A 260 -26.76 -11.64 19.04
C ILE A 260 -25.58 -12.61 18.96
N ASP A 261 -25.87 -13.90 18.81
CA ASP A 261 -24.84 -14.94 18.75
C ASP A 261 -23.91 -14.71 17.55
N HIS A 262 -24.46 -14.29 16.39
CA HIS A 262 -23.67 -13.98 15.21
C HIS A 262 -22.75 -12.77 15.40
N PHE A 263 -23.21 -11.72 16.10
CA PHE A 263 -22.36 -10.57 16.39
C PHE A 263 -21.27 -10.89 17.42
N GLN A 264 -21.51 -11.79 18.38
CA GLN A 264 -20.51 -12.18 19.36
C GLN A 264 -19.34 -12.98 18.76
N ILE A 265 -19.58 -13.76 17.71
CA ILE A 265 -18.54 -14.55 17.03
C ILE A 265 -17.81 -13.77 15.93
N LEU A 266 -18.22 -12.54 15.62
CA LEU A 266 -17.56 -11.71 14.61
C LEU A 266 -16.11 -11.44 15.00
N ASN A 267 -15.19 -11.74 14.08
CA ASN A 267 -13.79 -11.42 14.27
C ASN A 267 -13.56 -9.91 14.07
N ILE A 268 -13.35 -9.19 15.18
CA ILE A 268 -13.16 -7.74 15.23
C ILE A 268 -11.91 -7.25 14.48
N ASP A 269 -10.91 -8.12 14.26
CA ASP A 269 -9.66 -7.75 13.59
C ASP A 269 -9.77 -7.79 12.05
N LYS A 270 -10.92 -8.24 11.53
CA LYS A 270 -11.15 -8.25 10.08
C LYS A 270 -11.42 -6.84 9.55
N LEU A 271 -11.06 -6.66 8.29
CA LEU A 271 -11.32 -5.42 7.57
C LEU A 271 -12.80 -5.32 7.19
N ALA A 272 -13.25 -4.08 6.97
CA ALA A 272 -14.58 -3.83 6.43
C ALA A 272 -14.75 -4.45 5.04
N GLY A 273 -15.97 -4.92 4.77
CA GLY A 273 -16.35 -5.41 3.45
C GLY A 273 -16.66 -4.28 2.46
N PRO A 274 -17.35 -4.60 1.35
CA PRO A 274 -17.82 -3.61 0.37
C PRO A 274 -18.70 -2.51 0.97
N ASP A 275 -19.38 -2.83 2.08
CA ASP A 275 -20.22 -1.93 2.88
C ASP A 275 -19.44 -0.89 3.68
N LYS A 276 -18.12 -1.04 3.80
CA LYS A 276 -17.21 -0.17 4.56
C LYS A 276 -17.51 -0.10 6.06
N LEU A 277 -18.25 -1.07 6.60
CA LEU A 277 -18.51 -1.21 8.03
C LEU A 277 -17.62 -2.32 8.62
N PRO A 278 -16.66 -1.99 9.49
CA PRO A 278 -15.78 -3.00 10.07
C PRO A 278 -16.46 -3.73 11.24
N PRO A 279 -16.19 -5.03 11.41
CA PRO A 279 -16.72 -5.83 12.52
C PRO A 279 -16.45 -5.22 13.91
N LYS A 280 -15.29 -4.59 14.10
CA LYS A 280 -14.96 -3.88 15.35
C LYS A 280 -15.94 -2.77 15.70
N PHE A 281 -16.41 -2.02 14.72
CA PHE A 281 -17.40 -0.97 14.96
C PHE A 281 -18.78 -1.59 15.18
N LEU A 282 -19.17 -2.54 14.32
CA LEU A 282 -20.45 -3.23 14.36
C LEU A 282 -20.70 -3.89 15.73
N THR A 283 -19.73 -4.66 16.23
CA THR A 283 -19.82 -5.32 17.55
C THR A 283 -19.97 -4.33 18.70
N ALA A 284 -19.34 -3.15 18.62
CA ALA A 284 -19.41 -2.13 19.65
C ALA A 284 -20.76 -1.41 19.70
N ILE A 285 -21.38 -1.16 18.54
CA ILE A 285 -22.69 -0.47 18.47
C ILE A 285 -23.88 -1.43 18.52
N PHE A 286 -23.65 -2.72 18.33
CA PHE A 286 -24.67 -3.75 18.21
C PHE A 286 -25.73 -3.74 19.32
N PRO A 287 -25.42 -3.52 20.61
CA PRO A 287 -26.45 -3.41 21.66
C PRO A 287 -27.51 -2.34 21.39
N SER A 288 -27.17 -1.31 20.60
CA SER A 288 -28.10 -0.25 20.18
C SER A 288 -28.98 -0.66 19.01
N LEU A 289 -28.51 -1.58 18.18
CA LEU A 289 -29.23 -2.10 17.02
C LEU A 289 -30.20 -3.23 17.42
N VAL A 290 -29.91 -3.95 18.50
CA VAL A 290 -30.80 -5.01 19.02
C VAL A 290 -32.11 -4.46 19.61
N ILE A 291 -32.11 -3.20 20.03
CA ILE A 291 -33.32 -2.50 20.49
C ILE A 291 -34.33 -2.31 19.33
N PHE A 292 -33.99 -2.66 18.08
CA PHE A 292 -34.92 -2.84 16.95
C PHE A 292 -35.82 -4.08 17.13
N ASN A 293 -36.43 -4.23 18.29
CA ASN A 293 -37.56 -5.11 18.46
C ASN A 293 -38.77 -4.41 17.83
N TYR A 294 -39.12 -4.74 16.59
CA TYR A 294 -40.52 -4.95 16.14
C TYR A 294 -40.58 -5.44 14.68
N VAL A 295 -41.04 -6.69 14.54
CA VAL A 295 -41.98 -7.23 13.54
C VAL A 295 -41.77 -6.80 12.08
N VAL A 296 -40.98 -7.59 11.35
CA VAL A 296 -41.34 -7.89 9.96
C VAL A 296 -42.40 -8.98 10.04
N LYS A 297 -43.66 -8.62 9.85
CA LYS A 297 -44.76 -9.56 9.58
C LYS A 297 -44.92 -9.69 8.08
#